data_AF-A0A2M9LIX2-F1
#
_entry.id   AF-A0A2M9LIX2-F1
#
_cell.length_a   1.000
_cell.length_b   1.000
_cell.length_c   1.000
_cell.angle_alpha   90.00
_cell.angle_beta   90.00
_cell.angle_gamma   90.00
#
_symmetry.space_group_name_H-M   'P 1'
#
loop_
_entity.id
_entity.type
_entity.pdbx_description
1 polymer ?
#
loop_
_entity_poly.entity_id
_entity_poly.type
_entity_poly.pdbx_seq_one_letter_code
_entity_poly.pdbx_strand_id
1 'polypeptide(L)'
;MDAAMLTALGALLASPVAAAAAIYGSRGATRASREGGVLTGYNSLTDQLQEERQELREERQELRADVTTLRSELAAEKAESARLRLLVTQLGGTP
;
A
#
# COMPACT_ATOMS: atom_id res chain seq x y z
N MET A 1 58.03 19.02 -32.95
CA MET A 1 56.79 18.24 -32.88
C MET A 1 55.65 19.24 -32.96
N ASP A 2 54.87 19.23 -34.03
CA ASP A 2 53.85 20.24 -34.31
C ASP A 2 52.67 20.11 -33.34
N ALA A 3 52.15 21.23 -32.84
CA ALA A 3 51.06 21.27 -31.85
C ALA A 3 49.78 20.59 -32.39
N ALA A 4 49.58 20.66 -33.70
CA ALA A 4 48.49 19.96 -34.39
C ALA A 4 48.63 18.43 -34.27
N MET A 5 49.85 17.89 -34.34
CA MET A 5 50.11 16.46 -34.25
C MET A 5 49.91 15.94 -32.82
N LEU A 6 50.33 16.72 -31.82
CA LEU A 6 50.07 16.44 -30.40
C LEU A 6 48.57 16.44 -30.07
N THR A 7 47.83 17.39 -30.64
CA THR A 7 46.38 17.50 -30.45
C THR A 7 45.64 16.34 -31.12
N ALA A 8 46.05 15.96 -32.33
CA ALA A 8 45.48 14.83 -33.05
C ALA A 8 45.75 13.50 -32.33
N LEU A 9 46.96 13.30 -31.80
CA LEU A 9 47.30 12.09 -31.05
C LEU A 9 46.57 12.05 -29.69
N GLY A 10 46.43 13.19 -29.02
CA GLY A 10 45.62 13.32 -27.81
C GLY A 10 44.14 13.00 -28.06
N ALA A 11 43.56 13.49 -29.16
CA ALA A 11 42.18 13.18 -29.53
C ALA A 11 41.97 11.71 -29.89
N LEU A 12 42.93 11.09 -30.60
CA LEU A 12 42.89 9.68 -30.97
C LEU A 12 42.96 8.75 -29.75
N LEU A 13 43.74 9.12 -28.72
CA LEU A 13 43.87 8.34 -27.49
C LEU A 13 42.76 8.64 -26.47
N ALA A 14 42.21 9.85 -26.45
CA ALA A 14 41.11 10.22 -25.56
C ALA A 14 39.80 9.52 -25.94
N SER A 15 39.55 9.28 -27.23
CA SER A 15 38.32 8.63 -27.71
C SER A 15 38.13 7.18 -27.19
N PRO A 16 39.13 6.28 -27.27
CA PRO A 16 39.06 4.95 -26.67
C PRO A 16 38.89 4.97 -25.15
N VAL A 17 39.56 5.89 -24.45
CA VAL A 17 39.50 5.99 -22.98
C VAL A 17 38.11 6.46 -22.54
N ALA A 18 37.54 7.45 -23.22
CA ALA A 18 36.17 7.90 -22.96
C ALA A 18 35.14 6.80 -23.26
N ALA A 19 35.32 6.04 -24.34
CA ALA A 19 34.45 4.91 -24.68
C ALA A 19 34.54 3.79 -23.62
N ALA A 20 35.75 3.45 -23.16
CA ALA A 20 35.95 2.45 -22.10
C ALA A 20 35.35 2.91 -20.76
N ALA A 21 35.53 4.19 -20.41
CA ALA A 21 34.93 4.79 -19.21
C ALA A 21 33.40 4.80 -19.28
N ALA A 22 32.81 5.08 -20.44
CA ALA A 22 31.37 5.06 -20.65
C ALA A 22 30.78 3.64 -20.54
N ILE A 23 31.47 2.62 -21.06
CA ILE A 23 31.05 1.21 -20.93
C ILE A 23 31.14 0.74 -19.48
N TYR A 24 32.18 1.15 -18.74
CA TYR A 24 32.31 0.79 -17.33
C TYR A 24 31.29 1.54 -16.45
N GLY A 25 31.12 2.85 -16.69
CA GLY A 25 30.16 3.70 -15.98
C GLY A 25 28.70 3.28 -16.22
N SER A 26 28.34 2.91 -17.45
CA SER A 26 26.98 2.45 -17.78
C SER A 26 26.61 1.13 -17.10
N ARG A 27 27.58 0.23 -16.85
CA ARG A 27 27.34 -1.00 -16.09
C ARG A 27 27.00 -0.71 -14.62
N GLY A 28 27.73 0.22 -13.99
CA GLY A 28 27.43 0.68 -12.63
C GLY A 28 26.07 1.39 -12.55
N ALA A 29 25.79 2.28 -13.49
CA ALA A 29 24.51 2.98 -13.58
C ALA A 29 23.32 2.01 -13.77
N THR A 30 23.47 1.00 -14.63
CA THR A 30 22.41 0.00 -14.86
C THR A 30 22.12 -0.83 -13.61
N ARG A 31 23.16 -1.15 -12.82
CA ARG A 31 23.01 -1.87 -11.55
C ARG A 31 22.32 -1.01 -10.50
N ALA A 32 22.76 0.23 -10.32
CA ALA A 32 22.15 1.19 -9.39
C ALA A 32 20.68 1.47 -9.74
N SER A 33 20.34 1.62 -11.02
CA SER A 33 18.95 1.81 -11.47
C SER A 33 18.06 0.59 -11.21
N ARG A 34 18.60 -0.62 -11.35
CA ARG A 34 17.86 -1.86 -11.03
C ARG A 34 17.66 -2.02 -9.53
N GLU A 35 18.70 -1.81 -8.74
CA GLU A 35 18.64 -1.91 -7.28
C GLU A 35 17.72 -0.82 -6.68
N GLY A 36 17.80 0.41 -7.18
CA GLY A 36 16.90 1.49 -6.81
C GLY A 36 15.44 1.24 -7.19
N GLY A 37 15.19 0.66 -8.37
CA GLY A 37 13.84 0.29 -8.81
C GLY A 37 13.22 -0.83 -7.98
N VAL A 38 14.00 -1.85 -7.61
CA VAL A 38 13.54 -2.96 -6.76
C VAL A 38 13.25 -2.48 -5.33
N LEU A 39 14.14 -1.68 -4.73
CA LEU A 39 13.93 -1.11 -3.39
C LEU A 39 12.70 -0.18 -3.35
N THR A 40 12.52 0.65 -4.38
CA THR A 40 11.35 1.52 -4.51
C THR A 40 10.06 0.70 -4.65
N GLY A 41 10.10 -0.39 -5.44
CA GLY A 41 8.96 -1.30 -5.60
C GLY A 41 8.58 -2.00 -4.28
N TYR A 42 9.55 -2.51 -3.52
CA TYR A 42 9.30 -3.12 -2.22
C TYR A 42 8.72 -2.15 -1.20
N ASN A 43 9.21 -0.91 -1.18
CA ASN A 43 8.62 0.13 -0.33
C ASN A 43 7.17 0.39 -0.73
N SER A 44 6.87 0.56 -2.03
CA SER A 44 5.49 0.79 -2.48
C SER A 44 4.53 -0.37 -2.15
N LEU A 45 4.98 -1.62 -2.23
CA LEU A 45 4.17 -2.78 -1.85
C LEU A 45 3.95 -2.84 -0.34
N THR A 46 4.97 -2.48 0.43
CA THR A 46 4.87 -2.44 1.89
C THR A 46 3.92 -1.33 2.34
N ASP A 47 4.00 -0.17 1.71
CA ASP A 47 3.10 0.97 1.98
C ASP A 47 1.65 0.58 1.63
N GLN A 48 1.40 0.01 0.45
CA GLN A 48 0.07 -0.49 0.06
C GLN A 48 -0.46 -1.54 1.03
N LEU A 49 0.37 -2.52 1.43
CA LEU A 49 -0.04 -3.52 2.41
C LEU A 49 -0.31 -2.92 3.80
N GLN A 50 0.39 -1.86 4.19
CA GLN A 50 0.13 -1.15 5.44
C GLN A 50 -1.19 -0.39 5.38
N GLU A 51 -1.47 0.28 4.26
CA GLU A 51 -2.75 0.96 3.98
C GLU A 51 -3.92 -0.02 4.00
N GLU A 52 -3.88 -1.10 3.20
CA GLU A 52 -4.93 -2.13 3.20
C GLU A 52 -5.14 -2.74 4.58
N ARG A 53 -4.05 -3.01 5.32
CA ARG A 53 -4.17 -3.52 6.70
C ARG A 53 -4.78 -2.49 7.66
N GLN A 54 -4.61 -1.20 7.41
CA GLN A 54 -5.23 -0.17 8.23
C GLN A 54 -6.72 -0.06 7.90
N GLU A 55 -7.07 0.00 6.62
CA GLU A 55 -8.47 0.01 6.14
C GLU A 55 -9.26 -1.19 6.66
N LEU A 56 -8.71 -2.40 6.54
CA LEU A 56 -9.36 -3.61 7.06
C LEU A 56 -9.53 -3.61 8.58
N ARG A 57 -8.65 -2.93 9.33
CA ARG A 57 -8.81 -2.80 10.79
C ARG A 57 -9.94 -1.84 11.13
N GLU A 58 -10.05 -0.74 10.40
CA GLU A 58 -11.10 0.28 10.55
C GLU A 58 -12.45 -0.32 10.20
N GLU A 59 -12.59 -0.96 9.03
CA GLU A 59 -13.80 -1.67 8.61
C GLU A 59 -14.21 -2.72 9.66
N ARG A 60 -13.27 -3.54 10.12
CA ARG A 60 -13.58 -4.54 11.16
C ARG A 60 -14.03 -3.91 12.48
N GLN A 61 -13.53 -2.72 12.82
CA GLN A 61 -13.95 -2.01 14.02
C GLN A 61 -15.37 -1.45 13.87
N GLU A 62 -15.68 -0.88 12.71
CA GLU A 62 -17.02 -0.39 12.36
C GLU A 62 -18.04 -1.53 12.37
N LEU A 63 -17.77 -2.65 11.68
CA LEU A 63 -18.67 -3.81 11.71
C LEU A 63 -18.91 -4.35 13.12
N ARG A 64 -17.89 -4.31 14.00
CA ARG A 64 -18.07 -4.73 15.40
C ARG A 64 -18.96 -3.77 16.17
N ALA A 65 -18.86 -2.47 15.92
CA ALA A 65 -19.74 -1.47 16.50
C ALA A 65 -21.18 -1.71 16.02
N ASP A 66 -21.39 -1.88 14.71
CA ASP A 66 -22.71 -2.13 14.12
C ASP A 66 -23.35 -3.40 14.66
N VAL A 67 -22.61 -4.51 14.73
CA VAL A 67 -23.10 -5.75 15.32
C VAL A 67 -23.49 -5.56 16.78
N THR A 68 -22.77 -4.74 17.53
CA THR A 68 -23.09 -4.44 18.93
C THR A 68 -24.38 -3.63 19.03
N THR A 69 -24.53 -2.60 18.18
CA THR A 69 -25.74 -1.78 18.08
C THR A 69 -26.94 -2.63 17.70
N LEU A 70 -26.86 -3.41 16.62
CA LEU A 70 -27.95 -4.29 16.16
C LEU A 70 -28.34 -5.33 17.21
N ARG A 71 -27.38 -5.88 17.96
CA ARG A 71 -27.68 -6.79 19.07
C ARG A 71 -28.43 -6.09 20.21
N SER A 72 -28.10 -4.83 20.49
CA SER A 72 -28.80 -4.04 21.51
C SER A 72 -30.23 -3.70 21.09
N GLU A 73 -30.43 -3.31 19.83
CA GLU A 73 -31.74 -3.03 19.24
C GLU A 73 -32.61 -4.30 19.23
N LEU A 74 -32.04 -5.43 18.80
CA LEU A 74 -32.75 -6.72 18.82
C LEU A 74 -33.15 -7.13 20.24
N ALA A 75 -32.32 -6.84 21.24
CA ALA A 75 -32.66 -7.12 22.64
C ALA A 75 -33.81 -6.23 23.13
N ALA A 76 -33.80 -4.94 22.76
CA ALA A 76 -34.88 -4.00 23.07
C ALA A 76 -36.20 -4.43 22.42
N GLU A 77 -36.18 -4.75 21.12
CA GLU A 77 -37.35 -5.24 20.38
C GLU A 77 -37.92 -6.53 20.96
N LYS A 78 -37.06 -7.46 21.36
CA LYS A 78 -37.51 -8.69 22.05
C LYS A 78 -38.17 -8.39 23.40
N ALA A 79 -37.63 -7.44 24.16
CA ALA A 79 -38.21 -7.03 25.44
C ALA A 79 -39.56 -6.34 25.24
N GLU A 80 -39.68 -5.46 24.24
CA GLU A 80 -40.94 -4.81 23.89
C GLU A 80 -41.98 -5.81 23.39
N SER A 81 -41.61 -6.72 22.49
CA SER A 81 -42.48 -7.81 22.03
C SER A 81 -42.99 -8.67 23.20
N ALA A 82 -42.12 -9.02 24.16
CA ALA A 82 -42.52 -9.75 25.35
C ALA A 82 -43.50 -8.94 26.22
N ARG A 83 -43.24 -7.64 26.41
CA ARG A 83 -44.14 -6.73 27.14
C ARG A 83 -45.51 -6.64 26.46
N LEU A 84 -45.54 -6.47 25.14
CA LEU A 84 -46.79 -6.37 24.37
C LEU A 84 -47.59 -7.67 24.43
N ARG A 85 -46.94 -8.84 24.32
CA ARG A 85 -47.60 -10.14 24.48
C ARG A 85 -48.23 -10.31 25.87
N LEU A 86 -47.53 -9.87 26.92
CA LEU A 86 -48.08 -9.86 28.28
C LEU A 86 -49.31 -8.93 28.37
N LEU A 87 -49.25 -7.74 27.77
CA LEU A 87 -50.37 -6.80 27.75
C LEU A 87 -51.58 -7.37 27.00
N VAL A 88 -51.38 -7.99 25.83
CA VAL A 88 -52.45 -8.68 25.07
C VAL A 88 -53.11 -9.74 25.93
N THR A 89 -52.31 -10.56 26.61
CA THR A 89 -52.80 -11.60 27.53
C THR A 89 -53.60 -11.01 28.69
N GLN A 90 -53.14 -9.91 29.30
CA GLN A 90 -53.85 -9.22 30.39
C GLN A 90 -55.19 -8.62 29.94
N LEU A 91 -55.28 -8.20 28.69
CA LEU A 91 -56.51 -7.66 28.09
C LEU A 91 -57.45 -8.76 27.58
N GLY A 92 -57.14 -10.04 27.84
CA GLY A 92 -57.96 -11.18 27.45
C GLY A 92 -57.82 -11.60 25.99
N GLY A 93 -56.84 -11.04 25.27
CA GLY A 93 -56.44 -11.53 23.95
C GLY A 93 -55.51 -12.74 24.07
N THR A 94 -55.46 -13.54 23.01
CA THR A 94 -54.43 -14.58 22.85
C THR A 94 -53.24 -14.00 22.09
N PRO A 95 -52.00 -14.15 22.61
CA PRO A 95 -50.78 -13.56 22.02
C PRO A 95 -50.32 -14.25 20.73
#